data_AF-A0A9Q0P9M4-F1
#
_entry.id   AF-A0A9Q0P9M4-F1
#
_cell.length_a   1.000
_cell.length_b   1.000
_cell.length_c   1.000
_cell.angle_alpha   90.00
_cell.angle_beta   90.00
_cell.angle_gamma   90.00
#
_symmetry.space_group_name_H-M   'P 1'
#
loop_
_entity.id
_entity.type
_entity.pdbx_description
1 polymer ?
#
loop_
_entity_poly.entity_id
_entity_poly.type
_entity_poly.pdbx_seq_one_letter_code
_entity_poly.pdbx_strand_id
1 'polypeptide(L)'
;MPVLLKSSKVASQEGYLERSADESPFKKLCSYVVPALVKALSKESLPEIATVILDSLDECMKVSEHVLDEDQTDLFLKTIMNVLQKISSLSKKAELGLLKE
;
A
#
# COMPACT_ATOMS: atom_id res chain seq x y z
N MET A 1 -3.46 7.01 0.94
CA MET A 1 -3.08 8.35 1.47
C MET A 1 -2.03 9.06 0.59
N PRO A 2 -2.19 9.11 -0.74
CA PRO A 2 -1.15 9.62 -1.61
C PRO A 2 -0.93 11.13 -1.48
N VAL A 3 -2.00 11.90 -1.24
CA VAL A 3 -1.91 13.37 -1.07
C VAL A 3 -0.96 13.74 0.07
N LEU A 4 -1.05 13.05 1.21
CA LEU A 4 -0.19 13.33 2.37
C LEU A 4 1.29 13.07 2.06
N LEU A 5 1.61 11.96 1.36
CA LEU A 5 2.98 11.67 0.93
C LEU A 5 3.49 12.70 -0.08
N LYS A 6 2.67 13.10 -1.05
CA LYS A 6 3.01 14.14 -2.04
C LYS A 6 3.32 15.46 -1.33
N SER A 7 2.46 15.89 -0.41
CA SER A 7 2.68 17.11 0.38
C SER A 7 3.95 17.03 1.24
N SER A 8 4.20 15.89 1.90
CA SER A 8 5.42 15.68 2.70
C SER A 8 6.69 15.69 1.85
N LYS A 9 6.66 15.10 0.64
CA LYS A 9 7.77 15.13 -0.31
C LYS A 9 8.10 16.57 -0.71
N VAL A 10 7.09 17.34 -1.11
CA VAL A 10 7.27 18.77 -1.46
C VAL A 10 7.81 19.55 -0.27
N ALA A 11 7.19 19.42 0.90
CA ALA A 11 7.65 20.12 2.11
C ALA A 11 9.11 19.78 2.48
N SER A 12 9.54 18.53 2.24
CA SER A 12 10.92 18.12 2.44
C SER A 12 11.89 18.67 1.38
N GLN A 13 11.44 18.85 0.13
CA GLN A 13 12.25 19.40 -0.96
C GLN A 13 12.42 20.91 -0.83
N GLU A 14 11.37 21.61 -0.39
CA GLU A 14 11.36 23.06 -0.15
C GLU A 14 12.00 23.48 1.19
N GLY A 15 12.47 22.52 1.99
CA GLY A 15 13.15 22.79 3.26
C GLY A 15 12.23 23.25 4.40
N TYR A 16 10.91 23.07 4.27
CA TYR A 16 9.95 23.37 5.35
C TYR A 16 9.98 22.37 6.51
N LEU A 17 10.63 21.21 6.32
CA LEU A 17 10.74 20.16 7.33
C LEU A 17 12.17 20.10 7.88
N GLU A 18 12.32 20.18 9.20
CA GLU A 18 13.60 19.95 9.85
C GLU A 18 14.10 18.53 9.56
N ARG A 19 15.32 18.44 9.04
CA ARG A 19 16.02 17.17 8.88
C ARG A 19 16.57 16.78 10.25
N SER A 20 15.97 15.77 10.89
CA SER A 20 16.61 15.12 12.02
C SER A 20 17.88 14.40 11.55
N ALA A 21 18.88 14.27 12.44
CA ALA A 21 20.18 13.68 12.10
C ALA A 21 20.06 12.24 11.55
N ASP A 22 19.02 11.51 11.96
CA ASP A 22 18.90 10.06 11.72
C ASP A 22 17.88 9.69 10.64
N GLU A 23 16.89 10.52 10.31
CA GLU A 23 15.89 10.17 9.29
C GLU A 23 15.18 11.38 8.65
N SER A 24 14.82 11.25 7.37
CA SER A 24 13.98 12.24 6.68
C SER A 24 12.52 12.07 7.12
N PRO A 25 11.79 13.14 7.49
CA PRO A 25 10.37 13.05 7.85
C PRO A 25 9.50 12.39 6.76
N PHE A 26 9.85 12.62 5.49
CA PHE A 26 9.22 11.94 4.35
C PHE A 26 9.45 10.42 4.38
N LYS A 27 10.70 9.99 4.62
CA LYS A 27 11.07 8.56 4.71
C LYS A 27 10.32 7.86 5.83
N LYS A 28 10.23 8.52 6.99
CA LYS A 28 9.48 8.05 8.16
C LYS A 28 7.97 7.98 7.89
N LEU A 29 7.42 8.94 7.15
CA LEU A 29 6.01 8.88 6.76
C LEU A 29 5.73 7.71 5.80
N CYS A 30 6.61 7.45 4.83
CA CYS A 30 6.50 6.29 3.94
C CYS A 30 6.50 4.98 4.72
N SER A 31 7.36 4.83 5.73
CA SER A 31 7.46 3.61 6.55
C SER A 31 6.22 3.34 7.41
N TYR A 32 5.35 4.34 7.61
CA TYR A 32 4.03 4.13 8.23
C TYR A 32 2.91 3.93 7.22
N VAL A 33 2.86 4.75 6.16
CA VAL A 33 1.74 4.77 5.22
C VAL A 33 1.70 3.51 4.36
N VAL A 34 2.84 3.08 3.80
CA VAL A 34 2.87 1.92 2.89
C VAL A 34 2.46 0.64 3.61
N PRO A 35 3.03 0.29 4.79
CA PRO A 35 2.62 -0.93 5.50
C PRO A 35 1.18 -0.90 5.98
N ALA A 36 0.66 0.28 6.34
CA ALA A 36 -0.73 0.43 6.74
C ALA A 36 -1.70 0.12 5.59
N LEU A 37 -1.40 0.58 4.37
CA LEU A 37 -2.19 0.28 3.17
C LEU A 37 -2.11 -1.20 2.79
N VAL A 38 -0.93 -1.81 2.85
CA VAL A 38 -0.74 -3.25 2.61
C VAL A 38 -1.55 -4.07 3.61
N LYS A 39 -1.49 -3.71 4.90
CA LYS A 39 -2.27 -4.35 5.96
C LYS A 39 -3.78 -4.18 5.75
N ALA A 40 -4.23 -2.99 5.34
CA ALA A 40 -5.63 -2.74 5.02
C ALA A 40 -6.10 -3.64 3.86
N LEU A 41 -5.33 -3.70 2.78
CA LEU A 41 -5.60 -4.55 1.61
C LEU A 41 -5.75 -6.02 2.00
N SER A 42 -4.88 -6.54 2.89
CA SER A 42 -4.93 -7.94 3.32
C SER A 42 -6.23 -8.34 4.05
N LYS A 43 -6.87 -7.34 4.68
CA LYS A 43 -8.09 -7.49 5.49
C LYS A 43 -9.37 -7.10 4.74
N GLU A 44 -9.23 -6.43 3.61
CA GLU A 44 -10.38 -5.97 2.84
C GLU A 44 -11.08 -7.16 2.16
N SER A 45 -12.40 -7.21 2.29
CA SER A 45 -13.24 -8.27 1.74
C SER A 45 -14.03 -7.82 0.50
N LEU A 46 -14.25 -6.51 0.35
CA LEU A 46 -14.99 -5.92 -0.75
C LEU A 46 -14.04 -5.57 -1.90
N PRO A 47 -14.20 -6.17 -3.10
CA PRO A 47 -13.32 -5.93 -4.24
C PRO A 47 -13.21 -4.46 -4.65
N GLU A 48 -14.31 -3.71 -4.52
CA GLU A 48 -14.37 -2.28 -4.85
C GLU A 48 -13.47 -1.46 -3.92
N ILE A 49 -13.49 -1.76 -2.62
CA ILE A 49 -12.62 -1.09 -1.64
C ILE A 49 -11.18 -1.55 -1.82
N ALA A 50 -10.94 -2.84 -2.10
CA ALA A 50 -9.61 -3.36 -2.38
C ALA A 50 -8.97 -2.65 -3.59
N THR A 51 -9.77 -2.32 -4.60
CA THR A 51 -9.34 -1.56 -5.78
C THR A 51 -8.91 -0.14 -5.39
N VAL A 52 -9.71 0.56 -4.57
CA VAL A 52 -9.35 1.90 -4.06
C VAL A 52 -8.08 1.88 -3.21
N ILE A 53 -7.87 0.83 -2.41
CA ILE A 53 -6.64 0.65 -1.62
C ILE A 53 -5.45 0.40 -2.54
N LEU A 54 -5.61 -0.43 -3.58
CA LEU A 54 -4.58 -0.70 -4.58
C LEU A 54 -4.19 0.57 -5.36
N ASP A 55 -5.15 1.38 -5.79
CA ASP A 55 -4.89 2.66 -6.47
C ASP A 55 -4.13 3.63 -5.54
N SER A 56 -4.58 3.73 -4.29
CA SER A 56 -3.88 4.52 -3.27
C SER A 56 -2.45 4.04 -3.04
N LEU A 57 -2.23 2.72 -3.07
CA LEU A 57 -0.94 2.09 -2.84
C LEU A 57 -0.01 2.35 -4.04
N ASP A 58 -0.47 2.15 -5.27
CA ASP A 58 0.26 2.48 -6.50
C ASP A 58 0.74 3.94 -6.50
N GLU A 59 -0.17 4.88 -6.19
CA GLU A 59 0.22 6.28 -6.09
C GLU A 59 1.24 6.55 -4.98
N CYS A 60 1.12 5.90 -3.82
CA CYS A 60 2.09 6.06 -2.73
C CYS A 60 3.47 5.54 -3.15
N MET A 61 3.53 4.41 -3.85
CA MET A 61 4.77 3.79 -4.34
C MET A 61 5.50 4.67 -5.34
N LYS A 62 4.77 5.25 -6.30
CA LYS A 62 5.31 6.21 -7.28
C LYS A 62 5.92 7.45 -6.61
N VAL A 63 5.39 7.85 -5.46
CA VAL A 63 5.90 9.01 -4.71
C VAL A 63 7.12 8.64 -3.87
N SER A 64 7.13 7.45 -3.29
CA SER A 64 8.14 6.95 -2.34
C SER A 64 9.38 6.32 -2.99
N GLU A 65 9.69 6.63 -4.26
CA GLU A 65 10.84 6.06 -4.99
C GLU A 65 12.10 5.89 -4.10
N HIS A 66 12.63 4.66 -4.05
CA HIS A 66 13.82 4.24 -3.30
C HIS A 66 13.77 4.35 -1.76
N VAL A 67 12.59 4.57 -1.16
CA VAL A 67 12.43 4.63 0.30
C VAL A 67 12.22 3.27 0.94
N LEU A 68 11.62 2.32 0.22
CA LEU A 68 11.25 1.02 0.75
C LEU A 68 12.43 0.05 0.68
N ASP A 69 12.67 -0.65 1.79
CA ASP A 69 13.68 -1.71 1.87
C ASP A 69 13.17 -3.05 1.29
N GLU A 70 14.07 -4.04 1.27
CA GLU A 70 13.78 -5.38 0.74
C GLU A 70 12.66 -6.08 1.51
N ASP A 71 12.62 -5.92 2.84
CA ASP A 71 11.59 -6.52 3.70
C ASP A 71 10.20 -5.95 3.39
N GLN A 72 10.10 -4.63 3.16
CA GLN A 72 8.84 -4.00 2.75
C GLN A 72 8.40 -4.47 1.36
N THR A 73 9.35 -4.71 0.47
CA THR A 73 9.08 -5.17 -0.90
C THR A 73 8.56 -6.61 -0.90
N ASP A 74 9.13 -7.50 -0.09
CA ASP A 74 8.67 -8.87 0.08
C ASP A 74 7.27 -8.94 0.73
N LEU A 75 7.02 -8.16 1.79
CA LEU A 75 5.71 -8.06 2.43
C LEU A 75 4.63 -7.62 1.44
N PHE A 76 4.96 -6.65 0.59
CA PHE A 76 4.09 -6.18 -0.47
C PHE A 76 3.78 -7.26 -1.50
N LEU A 77 4.81 -7.94 -2.02
CA LEU A 77 4.65 -9.00 -3.01
C LEU A 77 3.77 -10.14 -2.48
N LYS A 78 4.03 -10.59 -1.25
CA LYS A 78 3.23 -11.62 -0.57
C LYS A 78 1.77 -11.21 -0.42
N THR A 79 1.52 -9.94 -0.07
CA THR A 79 0.15 -9.45 0.12
C THR A 79 -0.60 -9.40 -1.20
N ILE A 80 0.02 -8.91 -2.28
CA ILE A 80 -0.60 -8.91 -3.62
C ILE A 80 -0.89 -10.34 -4.08
N MET A 81 0.07 -11.25 -3.95
CA MET A 81 -0.13 -12.65 -4.31
C MET A 81 -1.33 -13.27 -3.56
N ASN A 82 -1.45 -12.99 -2.26
CA ASN A 82 -2.55 -13.49 -1.44
C ASN A 82 -3.91 -12.91 -1.89
N VAL A 83 -3.96 -11.62 -2.24
CA VAL A 83 -5.17 -10.98 -2.78
C VAL A 83 -5.58 -11.62 -4.11
N LEU A 84 -4.64 -11.84 -5.03
CA LEU A 84 -4.90 -12.51 -6.31
C LEU A 84 -5.39 -13.95 -6.12
N GLN A 85 -4.79 -14.69 -5.18
CA GLN A 85 -5.22 -16.05 -4.83
C GLN A 85 -6.65 -16.06 -4.27
N LYS A 86 -6.99 -15.10 -3.37
CA LYS A 86 -8.36 -14.95 -2.86
C LYS A 86 -9.34 -14.69 -3.99
N ILE A 87 -9.06 -13.75 -4.89
CA ILE A 87 -9.92 -13.42 -6.03
C ILE A 87 -10.11 -14.64 -6.94
N SER A 88 -9.04 -15.34 -7.28
CA SER A 88 -9.09 -16.55 -8.10
C SER A 88 -9.95 -17.65 -7.43
N SER A 89 -9.81 -17.84 -6.12
CA SER A 89 -10.61 -18.82 -5.38
C SER A 89 -12.10 -18.46 -5.34
N LEU A 90 -12.43 -17.16 -5.22
CA LEU A 90 -13.80 -16.66 -5.24
C LEU A 90 -14.44 -16.83 -6.61
N SER A 91 -13.70 -16.52 -7.68
CA SER A 91 -14.14 -16.75 -9.07
C SER A 91 -14.46 -18.23 -9.31
N LYS A 92 -13.59 -19.15 -8.87
CA LYS A 92 -13.84 -20.59 -8.99
C LYS A 92 -15.04 -21.07 -8.17
N LYS A 93 -15.27 -20.49 -6.98
CA LYS A 93 -16.48 -20.79 -6.17
C LYS A 93 -17.77 -20.27 -6.83
N ALA A 94 -17.71 -19.11 -7.48
CA ALA A 94 -18.84 -18.57 -8.23
C ALA A 94 -19.20 -19.45 -9.43
N GLU A 95 -18.20 -19.92 -10.18
CA GLU A 95 -18.39 -20.86 -11.31
C GLU A 95 -18.98 -22.20 -10.87
N LEU A 96 -18.60 -22.68 -9.69
CA LEU A 96 -19.12 -23.93 -9.10
C LEU A 96 -20.46 -23.77 -8.39
N GLY A 97 -21.04 -22.56 -8.35
CA GLY A 97 -22.32 -22.30 -7.67
C GLY A 97 -22.28 -22.42 -6.14
N LEU A 98 -21.08 -22.41 -5.53
CA LEU A 98 -20.85 -22.65 -4.10
C LEU A 98 -20.95 -21.38 -3.22
N LEU A 99 -21.47 -20.27 -3.76
CA LEU A 99 -21.64 -19.00 -3.03
C LEU A 99 -22.97 -18.90 -2.27
N LYS A 100 -23.61 -20.02 -1.95
CA LYS A 100 -24.79 -20.05 -1.06
C LYS A 100 -24.45 -20.80 0.23
N GLU A 101 -24.24 -20.04 1.30
CA GLU A 101 -24.75 -20.26 2.67
C GLU A 101 -24.36 -19.09 3.57
#